data_AF-A0A5D6V9M3-F1
#
_entry.id   AF-A0A5D6V9M3-F1
#
_cell.length_a   1.000
_cell.length_b   1.000
_cell.length_c   1.000
_cell.angle_alpha   90.00
_cell.angle_beta   90.00
_cell.angle_gamma   90.00
#
_symmetry.space_group_name_H-M   'P 1'
#
loop_
_entity.id
_entity.type
_entity.pdbx_description
1 polymer ?
#
loop_
_entity_poly.entity_id
_entity_poly.type
_entity_poly.pdbx_seq_one_letter_code
_entity_poly.pdbx_strand_id
1 'polypeptide(L)'
;MPSRLKPINWRLLGLHLLGIPFMALGMQELFLIRQVWLIRLGLRYGDDAWKHIPANYLQAETVNDILMWQLSANPVGILLGCLLLSIIVWRRRESWLLPVLLFVGGILLNWSQLYSLSYLHNLLIILRGSIEAANIHYRLAILGAFLVLIGMLPFLFTWQRPVQERN
;
A
#
# COMPACT_ATOMS: atom_id res chain seq x y z
N MET A 1 -14.58 8.24 33.70
CA MET A 1 -13.64 7.16 34.06
C MET A 1 -12.24 7.60 33.67
N PRO A 2 -11.23 7.62 34.57
CA PRO A 2 -9.90 8.02 34.16
C PRO A 2 -9.37 6.96 33.18
N SER A 3 -9.30 7.32 31.90
CA SER A 3 -8.67 6.53 30.85
C SER A 3 -7.17 6.54 31.11
N ARG A 4 -6.71 5.72 32.06
CA ARG A 4 -5.29 5.46 32.21
C ARG A 4 -4.83 4.80 30.92
N LEU A 5 -4.07 5.54 30.12
CA LEU A 5 -3.51 5.04 28.87
C LEU A 5 -2.64 3.83 29.19
N LYS A 6 -2.91 2.70 28.53
CA LYS A 6 -2.03 1.54 28.61
C LYS A 6 -0.67 1.89 28.02
N PRO A 7 0.44 1.37 28.60
CA PRO A 7 1.76 1.59 28.03
C PRO A 7 1.80 1.08 26.59
N ILE A 8 2.49 1.84 25.73
CA ILE A 8 2.61 1.52 24.30
C ILE A 8 3.55 0.33 24.13
N ASN A 9 3.09 -0.68 23.40
CA ASN A 9 3.91 -1.83 23.03
C ASN A 9 4.74 -1.51 21.78
N TRP A 10 5.94 -0.93 21.97
CA TRP A 10 6.83 -0.51 20.88
C TRP A 10 7.26 -1.66 19.96
N ARG A 11 7.45 -2.86 20.52
CA ARG A 11 7.77 -4.05 19.72
C ARG A 11 6.63 -4.42 18.78
N LEU A 12 5.38 -4.29 19.26
CA LEU A 12 4.20 -4.51 18.43
C LEU A 12 4.12 -3.46 17.32
N LEU A 13 4.29 -2.17 17.66
CA LEU A 13 4.27 -1.10 16.67
C LEU A 13 5.33 -1.29 15.58
N GLY A 14 6.59 -1.55 15.97
CA GLY A 14 7.70 -1.74 15.05
C GLY A 14 7.48 -2.90 14.08
N LEU A 15 6.94 -4.03 14.56
CA LEU A 15 6.62 -5.17 13.69
C LEU A 15 5.58 -4.81 12.62
N HIS A 16 4.54 -4.07 12.97
CA HIS A 16 3.49 -3.68 12.02
C HIS A 16 3.98 -2.60 11.04
N LEU A 17 4.87 -1.70 11.49
CA LEU A 17 5.51 -0.71 10.62
C LEU A 17 6.30 -1.38 9.49
N LEU A 18 6.90 -2.56 9.71
CA LEU A 18 7.58 -3.31 8.66
C LEU A 18 6.62 -3.82 7.56
N GLY A 19 5.34 -4.06 7.90
CA GLY A 19 4.33 -4.52 6.95
C GLY A 19 3.78 -3.39 6.06
N ILE A 20 3.79 -2.15 6.55
CA ILE A 20 3.21 -1.00 5.84
C ILE A 20 3.84 -0.77 4.45
N PRO A 21 5.18 -0.78 4.28
CA PRO A 21 5.78 -0.64 2.97
C PRO A 21 5.29 -1.66 1.94
N PHE A 22 5.16 -2.93 2.34
CA PHE A 22 4.69 -3.99 1.45
C PHE A 22 3.21 -3.82 1.10
N MET A 23 2.37 -3.42 2.05
CA MET A 23 0.97 -3.09 1.76
C MET A 23 0.85 -1.90 0.80
N ALA A 24 1.61 -0.83 1.03
CA ALA A 24 1.57 0.36 0.17
C ALA A 24 2.02 0.03 -1.26
N LEU A 25 3.17 -0.64 -1.42
CA LEU A 25 3.68 -1.06 -2.73
C LEU A 25 2.73 -2.05 -3.40
N GLY A 26 2.18 -3.02 -2.66
CA GLY A 26 1.23 -3.97 -3.19
C GLY A 26 -0.05 -3.31 -3.70
N MET A 27 -0.60 -2.34 -2.95
CA MET A 27 -1.74 -1.54 -3.42
C MET A 27 -1.38 -0.73 -4.67
N GLN A 28 -0.19 -0.14 -4.73
CA GLN A 28 0.29 0.58 -5.90
C GLN A 28 0.30 -0.31 -7.16
N GLU A 29 0.80 -1.55 -7.06
CA GLU A 29 0.76 -2.53 -8.17
C GLU A 29 -0.67 -2.85 -8.61
N LEU A 30 -1.57 -3.08 -7.65
CA LEU A 30 -2.98 -3.38 -7.95
C LEU A 30 -3.68 -2.19 -8.62
N PHE A 31 -3.37 -0.96 -8.21
CA PHE A 31 -3.91 0.24 -8.83
C PHE A 31 -3.37 0.48 -10.25
N LEU A 32 -2.11 0.13 -10.51
CA LEU A 32 -1.51 0.24 -11.84
C LEU A 32 -2.25 -0.58 -12.89
N ILE A 33 -2.93 -1.68 -12.52
CA ILE A 33 -3.73 -2.51 -13.43
C ILE A 33 -4.73 -1.65 -14.22
N ARG A 34 -5.38 -0.68 -13.57
CA ARG A 34 -6.37 0.22 -14.18
C ARG A 34 -5.74 1.26 -15.11
N GLN A 35 -4.44 1.52 -14.95
CA GLN A 35 -3.68 2.52 -15.69
C GLN A 35 -2.74 1.94 -16.76
N VAL A 36 -2.67 0.60 -16.91
CA VAL A 36 -1.79 -0.08 -17.88
C VAL A 36 -1.93 0.50 -19.30
N TRP A 37 -3.16 0.78 -19.74
CA TRP A 37 -3.40 1.31 -21.07
C TRP A 37 -2.73 2.69 -21.28
N LEU A 38 -2.75 3.54 -20.25
CA LEU A 38 -2.13 4.87 -20.26
C LEU A 38 -0.60 4.75 -20.31
N ILE A 39 -0.04 3.83 -19.52
CA ILE A 39 1.39 3.55 -19.49
C ILE A 39 1.86 3.02 -20.85
N ARG A 40 1.10 2.11 -21.47
CA ARG A 40 1.39 1.62 -22.83
C ARG A 40 1.34 2.73 -23.87
N LEU A 41 0.39 3.66 -23.75
CA LEU A 41 0.29 4.83 -24.62
C LEU A 41 1.54 5.72 -24.50
N GLY A 42 1.96 6.01 -23.27
CA GLY A 42 3.18 6.77 -22.98
C GLY A 42 4.44 6.10 -23.53
N LEU A 43 4.57 4.78 -23.38
CA LEU A 43 5.71 4.03 -23.92
C LEU A 43 5.73 4.01 -25.46
N ARG A 44 4.56 3.94 -26.09
CA ARG A 44 4.46 3.80 -27.55
C ARG A 44 4.56 5.13 -28.29
N TYR A 45 4.06 6.22 -27.69
CA TYR A 45 3.93 7.52 -28.35
C TYR A 45 4.71 8.65 -27.66
N GLY A 46 5.36 8.40 -26.52
CA GLY A 46 6.15 9.41 -25.81
C GLY A 46 5.32 10.65 -25.44
N ASP A 47 5.84 11.83 -25.75
CA ASP A 47 5.17 13.11 -25.50
C ASP A 47 3.87 13.29 -26.32
N ASP A 48 3.70 12.54 -27.41
CA ASP A 48 2.48 12.56 -28.23
C ASP A 48 1.37 11.65 -27.68
N ALA A 49 1.61 10.92 -26.59
CA ALA A 49 0.61 10.01 -26.00
C ALA A 49 -0.73 10.70 -25.71
N TRP A 50 -0.70 11.96 -25.29
CA TRP A 50 -1.91 12.74 -25.00
C TRP A 50 -2.84 12.90 -26.20
N LYS A 51 -2.30 12.94 -27.42
CA LYS A 51 -3.07 13.08 -28.68
C LYS A 51 -3.80 11.79 -29.07
N HIS A 52 -3.36 10.66 -28.53
CA HIS A 52 -3.91 9.33 -28.81
C HIS A 52 -4.89 8.86 -27.72
N ILE A 53 -5.14 9.66 -26.69
CA ILE A 53 -6.17 9.39 -25.69
C ILE A 53 -7.54 9.62 -26.35
N PRO A 54 -8.47 8.64 -26.32
CA PRO A 54 -9.80 8.83 -26.92
C PRO A 54 -10.52 10.01 -26.27
N ALA A 55 -11.26 10.80 -27.05
CA ALA A 55 -11.99 11.98 -26.55
C ALA A 55 -12.91 11.67 -25.34
N ASN A 56 -13.41 10.44 -25.26
CA ASN A 56 -14.26 9.95 -24.17
C ASN A 56 -13.51 9.84 -22.83
N TYR A 57 -12.17 9.68 -22.86
CA TYR A 57 -11.29 9.59 -21.68
C TYR A 57 -10.61 10.93 -21.33
N LEU A 58 -10.78 11.95 -22.18
CA LEU A 58 -10.30 13.32 -21.93
C LEU A 58 -11.27 14.15 -21.06
N GLN A 59 -12.35 13.53 -20.58
CA GLN A 59 -13.21 14.15 -19.59
C GLN A 59 -12.41 14.39 -18.31
N ALA A 60 -12.54 15.59 -17.73
CA ALA A 60 -11.83 15.99 -16.52
C ALA A 60 -11.95 14.97 -15.37
N GLU A 61 -13.07 14.24 -15.33
CA GLU A 61 -13.33 13.16 -14.39
C GLU A 61 -12.33 11.99 -14.50
N THR A 62 -11.95 11.58 -15.71
CA THR A 62 -11.01 10.47 -15.92
C THR A 62 -9.56 10.88 -15.60
N VAL A 63 -9.18 12.11 -15.93
CA VAL A 63 -7.85 12.65 -15.60
C VAL A 63 -7.71 12.84 -14.09
N ASN A 64 -8.75 13.36 -13.44
CA ASN A 64 -8.80 13.49 -11.99
C ASN A 64 -8.77 12.12 -11.31
N ASP A 65 -9.51 11.14 -11.83
CA ASP A 65 -9.44 9.75 -11.37
C ASP A 65 -7.99 9.24 -11.42
N ILE A 66 -7.30 9.33 -12.56
CA ILE A 66 -5.93 8.82 -12.71
C ILE A 66 -4.98 9.45 -11.68
N LEU A 67 -5.05 10.76 -11.47
CA LEU A 67 -4.24 11.50 -10.50
C LEU A 67 -4.58 11.10 -9.06
N MET A 68 -5.87 11.07 -8.72
CA MET A 68 -6.35 10.71 -7.38
C MET A 68 -5.99 9.27 -7.02
N TRP A 69 -6.03 8.34 -7.98
CA TRP A 69 -5.65 6.94 -7.76
C TRP A 69 -4.15 6.76 -7.50
N GLN A 70 -3.28 7.53 -8.15
CA GLN A 70 -1.84 7.50 -7.84
C GLN A 70 -1.54 8.10 -6.46
N LEU A 71 -2.19 9.21 -6.12
CA LEU A 71 -2.01 9.87 -4.83
C LEU A 71 -2.58 9.06 -3.66
N SER A 72 -3.62 8.26 -3.91
CA SER A 72 -4.32 7.49 -2.86
C SER A 72 -3.77 6.08 -2.63
N ALA A 73 -2.98 5.50 -3.54
CA ALA A 73 -2.49 4.13 -3.42
C ALA A 73 -1.76 3.85 -2.09
N ASN A 74 -0.82 4.72 -1.72
CA ASN A 74 -0.05 4.57 -0.48
C ASN A 74 -0.91 4.83 0.77
N PRO A 75 -1.71 5.92 0.84
CA PRO A 75 -2.69 6.12 1.92
C PRO A 75 -3.62 4.93 2.12
N VAL A 76 -4.13 4.30 1.05
CA VAL A 76 -5.02 3.14 1.15
C VAL A 76 -4.30 1.95 1.80
N GLY A 77 -3.07 1.65 1.39
CA GLY A 77 -2.26 0.61 2.04
C GLY A 77 -2.01 0.87 3.53
N ILE A 78 -1.71 2.12 3.89
CA ILE A 78 -1.53 2.54 5.29
C ILE A 78 -2.83 2.37 6.09
N LEU A 79 -3.96 2.80 5.53
CA LEU A 79 -5.28 2.70 6.17
C LEU A 79 -5.69 1.23 6.38
N LEU A 80 -5.44 0.35 5.41
CA LEU A 80 -5.66 -1.09 5.57
C LEU A 80 -4.83 -1.66 6.73
N GLY A 81 -3.55 -1.29 6.83
CA GLY A 81 -2.71 -1.65 7.97
C GLY A 81 -3.27 -1.12 9.29
N CYS A 82 -3.73 0.12 9.33
CA CYS A 82 -4.34 0.70 10.53
C CYS A 82 -5.62 -0.03 10.94
N LEU A 83 -6.48 -0.40 9.99
CA LEU A 83 -7.68 -1.20 10.24
C LEU A 83 -7.33 -2.57 10.84
N LEU A 84 -6.37 -3.28 10.25
CA LEU A 84 -5.90 -4.57 10.75
C LEU A 84 -5.31 -4.44 12.16
N LEU A 85 -4.49 -3.42 12.42
CA LEU A 85 -3.95 -3.19 13.76
C LEU A 85 -5.04 -2.82 14.76
N SER A 86 -6.07 -2.08 14.34
CA SER A 86 -7.20 -1.71 15.20
C SER A 86 -7.97 -2.94 15.66
N ILE A 87 -8.21 -3.89 14.76
CA ILE A 87 -8.81 -5.19 15.07
C ILE A 87 -7.95 -5.97 16.06
N ILE A 88 -6.62 -6.02 15.86
CA ILE A 88 -5.69 -6.69 16.78
C ILE A 88 -5.67 -6.03 18.16
N VAL A 89 -5.61 -4.70 18.22
CA VAL A 89 -5.57 -3.91 19.45
C VAL A 89 -6.84 -4.11 20.26
N TRP A 90 -8.01 -4.13 19.60
CA TRP A 90 -9.27 -4.44 20.25
C TRP A 90 -9.24 -5.85 20.84
N ARG A 91 -8.90 -6.87 20.04
CA ARG A 91 -8.87 -8.26 20.52
C ARG A 91 -7.89 -8.48 21.68
N ARG A 92 -6.70 -7.88 21.61
CA ARG A 92 -5.64 -8.05 22.62
C ARG A 92 -5.75 -7.06 23.78
N ARG A 93 -6.75 -6.17 23.77
CA ARG A 93 -6.94 -5.09 24.75
C ARG A 93 -5.67 -4.25 24.93
N GLU A 94 -4.93 -4.01 23.85
CA GLU A 94 -3.69 -3.20 23.85
C GLU A 94 -4.02 -1.70 23.86
N SER A 95 -2.99 -0.83 23.82
CA SER A 95 -3.21 0.62 23.76
C SER A 95 -3.87 1.04 22.44
N TRP A 96 -4.99 1.75 22.52
CA TRP A 96 -5.73 2.31 21.38
C TRP A 96 -4.95 3.38 20.59
N LEU A 97 -3.81 3.85 21.11
CA LEU A 97 -2.91 4.77 20.40
C LEU A 97 -2.07 4.06 19.33
N LEU A 98 -1.98 2.72 19.34
CA LEU A 98 -1.15 1.96 18.41
C LEU A 98 -1.53 2.16 16.93
N PRO A 99 -2.82 2.10 16.51
CA PRO A 99 -3.21 2.38 15.14
C PRO A 99 -2.91 3.82 14.72
N VAL A 100 -3.05 4.78 15.64
CA VAL A 100 -2.73 6.20 15.38
C VAL A 100 -1.23 6.36 15.15
N LEU A 101 -0.38 5.74 15.98
CA LEU A 101 1.07 5.77 15.79
C LEU A 101 1.51 5.03 14.53
N LEU A 102 0.83 3.94 14.16
CA LEU A 102 1.07 3.24 12.90
C LEU A 102 0.73 4.13 11.71
N PHE A 103 -0.38 4.88 11.79
CA PHE A 103 -0.77 5.83 10.76
C PHE A 103 0.30 6.92 10.59
N VAL A 104 0.69 7.59 11.69
CA VAL A 104 1.72 8.64 11.65
C VAL A 104 3.05 8.07 11.12
N GLY A 105 3.49 6.91 11.62
CA GLY A 105 4.71 6.27 11.14
C GLY A 105 4.63 5.86 9.66
N GLY A 106 3.48 5.37 9.19
CA GLY A 106 3.24 5.05 7.79
C GLY A 106 3.30 6.28 6.89
N ILE A 107 2.72 7.41 7.31
CA ILE A 107 2.81 8.68 6.59
C ILE A 107 4.26 9.17 6.54
N LEU A 108 5.02 9.07 7.64
CA LEU A 108 6.43 9.44 7.66
C LEU A 108 7.28 8.56 6.73
N LEU A 109 7.01 7.26 6.66
CA LEU A 109 7.66 6.34 5.71
C LEU A 109 7.30 6.65 4.26
N ASN A 110 6.07 7.08 4.00
CA ASN A 110 5.66 7.55 2.68
C ASN A 110 6.37 8.86 2.31
N TRP A 111 6.48 9.78 3.26
CA TRP A 111 7.10 11.08 3.05
C TRP A 111 8.62 10.99 2.88
N SER A 112 9.27 10.01 3.51
CA SER A 112 10.72 9.77 3.36
C SER A 112 11.14 9.25 1.99
N GLN A 113 10.21 9.19 1.03
CA GLN A 113 10.49 8.79 -0.36
C GLN A 113 11.07 7.37 -0.46
N LEU A 114 10.80 6.53 0.55
CA LEU A 114 11.29 5.15 0.59
C LEU A 114 10.77 4.35 -0.62
N TYR A 115 9.56 4.67 -1.10
CA TYR A 115 8.93 4.05 -2.27
C TYR A 115 9.49 4.51 -3.62
N SER A 116 10.24 5.63 -3.66
CA SER A 116 10.86 6.16 -4.88
C SER A 116 12.36 5.86 -4.96
N LEU A 117 12.89 5.03 -4.05
CA LEU A 117 14.27 4.56 -4.15
C LEU A 117 14.47 3.78 -5.46
N SER A 118 15.48 4.15 -6.23
CA SER A 118 15.77 3.59 -7.56
C SER A 118 15.89 2.07 -7.55
N TYR A 119 16.46 1.50 -6.48
CA TYR A 119 16.60 0.05 -6.33
C TYR A 119 15.25 -0.68 -6.22
N LEU A 120 14.30 -0.15 -5.44
CA LEU A 120 12.96 -0.72 -5.32
C LEU A 120 12.20 -0.58 -6.64
N HIS A 121 12.33 0.57 -7.30
CA HIS A 121 11.73 0.79 -8.60
C HIS A 121 12.24 -0.20 -9.66
N ASN A 122 13.55 -0.38 -9.75
CA ASN A 122 14.17 -1.32 -10.68
C ASN A 122 13.78 -2.77 -10.38
N LEU A 123 13.74 -3.15 -9.10
CA LEU A 123 13.28 -4.48 -8.69
C LEU A 123 11.84 -4.73 -9.15
N LEU A 124 10.93 -3.77 -8.91
CA LEU A 124 9.54 -3.88 -9.35
C LEU A 124 9.43 -3.96 -10.88
N ILE A 125 10.20 -3.18 -11.63
CA ILE A 125 10.24 -3.28 -13.10
C ILE A 125 10.66 -4.69 -13.53
N ILE A 126 11.71 -5.25 -12.94
CA ILE A 126 12.19 -6.60 -13.27
C ILE A 126 11.11 -7.64 -12.99
N LEU A 127 10.45 -7.55 -11.82
CA LEU A 127 9.39 -8.49 -11.42
C LEU A 127 8.13 -8.39 -12.30
N ARG A 128 7.77 -7.17 -12.72
CA ARG A 128 6.66 -6.93 -13.67
C ARG A 128 7.01 -7.48 -15.07
N GLY A 129 8.27 -7.32 -15.49
CA GLY A 129 8.71 -7.61 -16.85
C GLY A 129 8.16 -6.60 -17.86
N SER A 130 8.08 -6.99 -19.15
CA SER A 130 7.64 -6.08 -20.21
C SER A 130 6.19 -5.62 -20.04
N ILE A 131 5.98 -4.31 -20.03
CA ILE A 131 4.66 -3.65 -19.93
C ILE A 131 3.82 -3.88 -21.21
N GLU A 132 4.48 -4.15 -22.33
CA GLU A 132 3.81 -4.46 -23.61
C GLU A 132 3.25 -5.88 -23.66
N ALA A 133 3.66 -6.76 -22.75
CA ALA A 133 3.16 -8.13 -22.71
C ALA A 133 1.65 -8.16 -22.45
N ALA A 134 0.91 -8.97 -23.22
CA ALA A 134 -0.54 -9.16 -23.05
C ALA A 134 -0.93 -9.53 -21.61
N ASN A 135 -0.03 -10.22 -20.90
CA ASN A 135 -0.25 -10.74 -19.55
C ASN A 135 0.12 -9.76 -18.41
N ILE A 136 0.43 -8.49 -18.72
CA ILE A 136 0.86 -7.51 -17.71
C ILE A 136 -0.16 -7.34 -16.57
N HIS A 137 -1.47 -7.37 -16.87
CA HIS A 137 -2.52 -7.27 -15.85
C HIS A 137 -2.43 -8.39 -14.82
N TYR A 138 -2.21 -9.64 -15.27
CA TYR A 138 -2.03 -10.78 -14.38
C TYR A 138 -0.75 -10.67 -13.56
N ARG A 139 0.34 -10.19 -14.16
CA ARG A 139 1.62 -10.01 -13.44
C ARG A 139 1.51 -8.97 -12.34
N LEU A 140 0.90 -7.83 -12.64
CA LEU A 140 0.61 -6.79 -11.66
C LEU A 140 -0.32 -7.29 -10.55
N ALA A 141 -1.35 -8.06 -10.91
CA ALA A 141 -2.27 -8.66 -9.93
C ALA A 141 -1.54 -9.64 -8.98
N ILE A 142 -0.72 -10.54 -9.53
CA ILE A 142 0.05 -11.51 -8.75
C ILE A 142 1.06 -10.80 -7.86
N LEU A 143 1.84 -9.87 -8.41
CA LEU A 143 2.86 -9.13 -7.66
C LEU A 143 2.23 -8.28 -6.56
N GLY A 144 1.18 -7.54 -6.89
CA GLY A 144 0.45 -6.71 -5.93
C GLY A 144 -0.17 -7.53 -4.81
N ALA A 145 -0.87 -8.62 -5.14
CA ALA A 145 -1.44 -9.52 -4.14
C ALA A 145 -0.36 -10.15 -3.25
N PHE A 146 0.76 -10.58 -3.84
CA PHE A 146 1.87 -11.16 -3.10
C PHE A 146 2.49 -10.17 -2.10
N LEU A 147 2.70 -8.92 -2.52
CA LEU A 147 3.21 -7.86 -1.64
C LEU A 147 2.22 -7.54 -0.51
N VAL A 148 0.92 -7.44 -0.81
CA VAL A 148 -0.11 -7.25 0.23
C VAL A 148 -0.09 -8.42 1.22
N LEU A 149 -0.01 -9.66 0.75
CA LEU A 149 0.06 -10.85 1.60
C LEU A 149 1.29 -10.82 2.52
N ILE A 150 2.47 -10.47 2.00
CA ILE A 150 3.67 -10.28 2.81
C ILE A 150 3.44 -9.20 3.87
N GLY A 151 2.85 -8.06 3.47
CA GLY A 151 2.54 -6.97 4.39
C GLY A 151 1.57 -7.38 5.51
N MET A 152 0.65 -8.32 5.24
CA MET A 152 -0.30 -8.85 6.22
C MET A 152 0.33 -9.83 7.22
N LEU A 153 1.48 -10.45 6.92
CA LEU A 153 2.11 -11.43 7.80
C LEU A 153 2.32 -10.94 9.24
N PRO A 154 2.94 -9.75 9.49
CA PRO A 154 3.02 -9.15 10.83
C PRO A 154 1.71 -9.21 11.62
N PHE A 155 0.61 -8.83 10.97
CA PHE A 155 -0.72 -8.72 11.55
C PHE A 155 -1.27 -10.11 11.91
N LEU A 156 -1.18 -11.06 10.98
CA LEU A 156 -1.63 -12.45 11.15
C LEU A 156 -0.87 -13.14 12.29
N PHE A 157 0.45 -12.98 12.35
CA PHE A 157 1.26 -13.57 13.41
C PHE A 157 0.92 -13.00 14.80
N THR A 158 0.67 -11.69 14.89
CA THR A 158 0.23 -11.10 16.16
C THR A 158 -1.21 -11.43 16.54
N TRP A 159 -2.07 -11.72 15.56
CA TRP A 159 -3.43 -12.18 15.80
C TRP A 159 -3.48 -13.57 16.44
N GLN A 160 -2.59 -14.48 16.04
CA GLN A 160 -2.57 -15.85 16.56
C GLN A 160 -2.01 -15.97 17.98
N ARG A 161 -1.26 -14.97 18.48
CA ARG A 161 -0.67 -15.05 19.83
C ARG A 161 -1.77 -15.03 20.89
N PRO A 162 -1.80 -16.01 21.81
CA PRO A 162 -2.76 -16.02 22.89
C PRO A 162 -2.62 -14.76 23.74
N VAL A 163 -3.75 -14.27 24.26
CA VAL A 163 -3.73 -13.22 25.28
C VAL A 163 -3.09 -13.85 26.51
N GLN A 164 -1.83 -13.53 26.77
CA GLN A 164 -1.26 -13.83 28.08
C GLN A 164 -2.08 -13.02 29.08
N GLU A 165 -2.94 -13.71 29.83
CA GLU A 165 -3.53 -13.16 31.04
C GLU A 165 -2.36 -12.71 31.91
N ARG A 166 -2.17 -11.39 32.01
CA ARG A 166 -1.29 -10.83 33.02
C ARG A 166 -1.98 -11.10 34.35
N ASN A 167 -1.52 -12.14 35.04
CA ASN A 167 -1.75 -12.32 36.48
C ASN A 167 -1.38 -11.05 37.23
#